data_AF-A0A528TMB9-F1
#
_entry.id   AF-A0A528TMB9-F1
#
_cell.length_a   1.000
_cell.length_b   1.000
_cell.length_c   1.000
_cell.angle_alpha   90.00
_cell.angle_beta   90.00
_cell.angle_gamma   90.00
#
_symmetry.space_group_name_H-M   'P 1'
#
loop_
_entity.id
_entity.type
_entity.pdbx_description
1 polymer ?
#
loop_
_entity_poly.entity_id
_entity_poly.type
_entity_poly.pdbx_seq_one_letter_code
_entity_poly.pdbx_strand_id
1 'polypeptide(L)'
;TKVEMDMRLEAAAFSELAENTKDDPGFRVPAVDWERTGRDVITMEWIDGVKMNDLTGLAAAGHDLKAIAANLVQSFLRHTLRDGFFHADMHPGNLFVEPDGTIVAVDLGIAGRLGKKERRFLAEILYGFIVRDYRRVAEVHFEAGYVPRQHNV
;
A
#
# COMPACT_ATOMS: atom_id res chain seq x y z
N THR A 1 -14.81 11.47 -12.81
CA THR A 1 -15.72 12.50 -12.21
C THR A 1 -14.90 13.71 -11.76
N LYS A 2 -15.41 14.95 -11.63
CA LYS A 2 -14.59 16.15 -11.28
C LYS A 2 -13.69 16.04 -10.03
N VAL A 3 -14.00 15.09 -9.14
CA VAL A 3 -13.24 14.74 -7.92
C VAL A 3 -11.98 13.94 -8.23
N GLU A 4 -12.03 13.08 -9.24
CA GLU A 4 -10.94 12.21 -9.70
C GLU A 4 -9.80 13.00 -10.38
N MET A 5 -10.03 14.28 -10.69
CA MET A 5 -9.06 15.19 -11.32
C MET A 5 -8.54 16.26 -10.35
N ASP A 6 -8.77 16.11 -9.04
CA ASP A 6 -8.25 17.07 -8.04
C ASP A 6 -7.01 16.49 -7.36
N MET A 7 -5.83 16.88 -7.85
CA MET A 7 -4.52 16.42 -7.38
C MET A 7 -4.27 16.73 -5.89
N ARG A 8 -5.04 17.64 -5.30
CA ARG A 8 -4.97 17.93 -3.85
C ARG A 8 -5.45 16.74 -3.01
N LEU A 9 -6.34 15.89 -3.54
CA LEU A 9 -6.80 14.69 -2.84
C LEU A 9 -5.69 13.64 -2.78
N GLU A 10 -4.95 13.47 -3.87
CA GLU A 10 -3.78 12.60 -3.90
C GLU A 10 -2.66 13.15 -3.00
N ALA A 11 -2.41 14.46 -3.02
CA ALA A 11 -1.48 15.11 -2.10
C ALA A 11 -1.85 14.92 -0.62
N ALA A 12 -3.15 14.94 -0.30
CA ALA A 12 -3.63 14.64 1.05
C ALA A 12 -3.41 13.16 1.40
N ALA A 13 -3.61 12.24 0.44
CA ALA A 13 -3.31 10.82 0.61
C ALA A 13 -1.82 10.59 0.89
N PHE A 14 -0.93 11.30 0.21
CA PHE A 14 0.51 11.29 0.50
C PHE A 14 0.82 11.71 1.92
N SER A 15 0.25 12.84 2.36
CA SER A 15 0.51 13.35 3.72
C SER A 15 -0.02 12.41 4.80
N GLU A 16 -1.19 11.80 4.59
CA GLU A 16 -1.71 10.81 5.54
C GLU A 16 -0.88 9.54 5.57
N LEU A 17 -0.45 9.02 4.42
CA LEU A 17 0.39 7.83 4.38
C LEU A 17 1.75 8.11 5.02
N ALA A 18 2.34 9.29 4.77
CA ALA A 18 3.58 9.72 5.42
C ALA A 18 3.48 9.70 6.95
N GLU A 19 2.39 10.25 7.51
CA GLU A 19 2.18 10.24 8.97
C GLU A 19 1.97 8.83 9.52
N ASN A 20 1.23 7.97 8.80
CA ASN A 20 1.01 6.59 9.21
C ASN A 20 2.29 5.74 9.18
N THR A 21 3.22 6.03 8.26
CA THR A 21 4.41 5.21 8.02
C THR A 21 5.70 5.85 8.53
N LYS A 22 5.64 6.98 9.26
CA LYS A 22 6.84 7.70 9.74
C LYS A 22 7.80 6.83 10.59
N ASP A 23 7.25 5.84 11.29
CA ASP A 23 7.98 4.93 12.17
C ASP A 23 8.16 3.53 11.54
N ASP A 24 7.70 3.35 10.29
CA ASP A 24 7.80 2.06 9.60
C ASP A 24 9.18 1.90 8.94
N PRO A 25 9.81 0.73 9.11
CA PRO A 25 11.09 0.48 8.47
C PRO A 25 10.90 0.22 6.97
N GLY A 26 11.77 0.84 6.16
CA GLY A 26 11.95 0.50 4.75
C GLY A 26 10.79 0.89 3.82
N PHE A 27 9.88 1.75 4.26
CA PHE A 27 8.86 2.32 3.39
C PHE A 27 8.64 3.79 3.71
N ARG A 28 8.50 4.61 2.67
CA ARG A 28 8.05 5.99 2.82
C ARG A 28 7.33 6.47 1.56
N VAL A 29 6.86 7.70 1.63
CA VAL A 29 6.38 8.45 0.49
C VAL A 29 7.10 9.80 0.37
N PRO A 30 7.12 10.43 -0.82
CA PRO A 30 7.66 11.76 -1.02
C PRO A 30 6.96 12.81 -0.15
N ALA A 31 7.73 13.79 0.36
CA ALA A 31 7.13 14.96 0.97
C ALA A 31 6.40 15.82 -0.08
N VAL A 32 5.17 16.25 0.22
CA VAL A 32 4.39 17.13 -0.66
C VAL A 32 4.82 18.59 -0.47
N ASP A 33 5.10 19.29 -1.57
CA ASP A 33 5.22 20.75 -1.61
C ASP A 33 3.82 21.36 -1.79
N TRP A 34 3.22 21.74 -0.67
CA TRP A 34 1.87 22.32 -0.64
C TRP A 34 1.80 23.73 -1.23
N GLU A 35 2.90 24.47 -1.27
CA GLU A 35 2.93 25.82 -1.88
C GLU A 35 2.84 25.74 -3.41
N ARG A 36 3.29 24.62 -3.99
CA ARG A 36 3.30 24.37 -5.44
C ARG A 36 2.35 23.26 -5.88
N THR A 37 1.47 22.82 -4.99
CA THR A 37 0.42 21.84 -5.29
C THR A 37 -0.92 22.55 -5.44
N GLY A 38 -1.64 22.22 -6.50
CA GLY A 38 -2.93 22.80 -6.84
C GLY A 38 -3.91 21.74 -7.31
N ARG A 39 -5.03 22.18 -7.88
CA ARG A 39 -6.08 21.27 -8.36
C ARG A 39 -5.58 20.33 -9.46
N ASP A 40 -4.79 20.84 -10.39
CA ASP A 40 -4.41 20.13 -11.61
C ASP A 40 -2.93 19.72 -11.62
N VAL A 41 -2.19 19.97 -10.54
CA VAL A 41 -0.76 19.62 -10.41
C VAL A 41 -0.43 19.27 -8.96
N ILE A 42 0.36 18.22 -8.77
CA ILE A 42 1.00 17.87 -7.49
C ILE A 42 2.51 18.09 -7.64
N THR A 43 3.11 18.77 -6.65
CA THR A 43 4.55 18.94 -6.55
C THR A 43 5.03 18.21 -5.29
N MET A 44 6.06 17.39 -5.43
CA MET A 44 6.59 16.57 -4.34
C MET A 44 8.11 16.47 -4.41
N GLU A 45 8.70 15.95 -3.33
CA GLU A 45 10.11 15.62 -3.23
C GLU A 45 10.60 14.79 -4.42
N TRP A 46 11.78 15.14 -4.93
CA TRP A 46 12.44 14.35 -5.97
C TRP A 46 13.06 13.09 -5.36
N ILE A 47 12.77 11.93 -5.94
CA ILE A 47 13.29 10.64 -5.46
C ILE A 47 14.45 10.19 -6.35
N ASP A 48 15.64 10.14 -5.77
CA ASP A 48 16.85 9.62 -6.42
C ASP A 48 17.01 8.12 -6.07
N GLY A 49 16.28 7.28 -6.80
CA GLY A 49 16.26 5.84 -6.60
C GLY A 49 16.13 5.06 -7.90
N VAL A 50 16.29 3.73 -7.82
CA VAL A 50 16.10 2.83 -8.96
C VAL A 50 14.62 2.47 -9.05
N LYS A 51 14.03 2.51 -10.24
CA LYS A 51 12.63 2.08 -10.42
C LYS A 51 12.47 0.61 -10.05
N MET A 52 11.40 0.27 -9.33
CA MET A 52 11.15 -1.10 -8.87
C MET A 52 10.98 -2.10 -10.03
N ASN A 53 10.54 -1.63 -11.21
CA ASN A 53 10.43 -2.46 -12.40
C ASN A 53 11.75 -2.69 -13.16
N ASP A 54 12.84 -2.01 -12.79
CA ASP A 54 14.18 -2.22 -13.34
C ASP A 54 14.97 -3.21 -12.49
N LEU A 55 14.65 -4.50 -12.64
CA LEU A 55 15.30 -5.58 -11.89
C LEU A 55 16.81 -5.66 -12.14
N THR A 56 17.26 -5.31 -13.36
CA THR A 56 18.69 -5.32 -13.71
C THR A 56 19.40 -4.17 -13.02
N GLY A 57 18.83 -2.97 -13.04
CA GLY A 57 19.34 -1.81 -12.31
C GLY A 57 19.41 -2.06 -10.81
N LEU A 58 18.36 -2.67 -10.23
CA LEU A 58 18.34 -3.01 -8.81
C LEU A 58 19.43 -4.00 -8.43
N ALA A 59 19.60 -5.06 -9.23
CA ALA A 59 20.66 -6.04 -9.01
C ALA A 59 22.05 -5.43 -9.17
N ALA A 60 22.25 -4.57 -10.18
CA ALA A 60 23.51 -3.87 -10.40
C ALA A 60 23.86 -2.88 -9.27
N ALA A 61 22.85 -2.26 -8.66
CA ALA A 61 22.99 -1.42 -7.47
C ALA A 61 23.24 -2.23 -6.18
N GLY A 62 23.25 -3.57 -6.25
CA GLY A 62 23.55 -4.46 -5.12
C GLY A 62 22.37 -4.74 -4.20
N HIS A 63 21.14 -4.44 -4.63
CA HIS A 63 19.96 -4.71 -3.82
C HIS A 63 19.62 -6.21 -3.74
N ASP A 64 19.15 -6.65 -2.56
CA ASP A 64 18.52 -7.95 -2.40
C ASP A 64 17.04 -7.88 -2.80
N LEU A 65 16.73 -8.38 -4.00
CA LEU A 65 15.38 -8.40 -4.55
C LEU A 65 14.38 -9.19 -3.68
N LYS A 66 14.84 -10.22 -2.95
CA LYS A 66 13.97 -11.00 -2.06
C LYS A 66 13.64 -10.21 -0.81
N ALA A 67 14.62 -9.49 -0.25
CA ALA A 67 14.40 -8.61 0.88
C ALA A 67 13.43 -7.47 0.51
N ILE A 68 13.58 -6.87 -0.67
CA ILE A 68 12.67 -5.83 -1.18
C ILE A 68 11.25 -6.38 -1.34
N ALA A 69 11.09 -7.54 -1.98
CA ALA A 69 9.77 -8.14 -2.17
C ALA A 69 9.08 -8.48 -0.83
N ALA A 70 9.86 -9.00 0.14
CA ALA A 70 9.35 -9.27 1.47
C ALA A 70 8.92 -7.98 2.17
N ASN A 71 9.75 -6.93 2.11
CA ASN A 71 9.45 -5.63 2.70
C ASN A 71 8.20 -4.99 2.06
N LEU A 72 8.05 -5.08 0.74
CA LEU A 72 6.88 -4.59 0.01
C LEU A 72 5.58 -5.21 0.54
N VAL A 73 5.54 -6.53 0.67
CA VAL A 73 4.37 -7.26 1.19
C VAL A 73 4.12 -6.92 2.66
N GLN A 74 5.16 -6.84 3.48
CA GLN A 74 5.02 -6.50 4.90
C GLN A 74 4.48 -5.08 5.09
N SER A 75 5.00 -4.11 4.35
CA SER A 75 4.52 -2.72 4.40
C SER A 75 3.07 -2.62 3.94
N PHE A 76 2.70 -3.28 2.83
CA PHE A 76 1.30 -3.36 2.40
C PHE A 76 0.37 -3.91 3.49
N LEU A 77 0.77 -5.02 4.13
CA LEU A 77 -0.02 -5.64 5.19
C LEU A 77 -0.11 -4.74 6.43
N ARG A 78 0.97 -4.06 6.82
CA ARG A 78 0.95 -3.07 7.92
C ARG A 78 -0.05 -1.96 7.62
N HIS A 79 0.08 -1.30 6.48
CA HIS A 79 -0.79 -0.19 6.09
C HIS A 79 -2.27 -0.63 6.04
N THR A 80 -2.51 -1.81 5.47
CA THR A 80 -3.87 -2.34 5.30
C THR A 80 -4.49 -2.80 6.62
N LEU A 81 -3.76 -3.56 7.45
CA LEU A 81 -4.31 -4.19 8.66
C LEU A 81 -4.16 -3.35 9.93
N ARG A 82 -3.07 -2.58 10.08
CA ARG A 82 -2.80 -1.71 11.24
C ARG A 82 -3.44 -0.35 11.08
N ASP A 83 -3.35 0.25 9.89
CA ASP A 83 -3.81 1.63 9.69
C ASP A 83 -5.20 1.63 9.04
N GLY A 84 -5.45 0.71 8.12
CA GLY A 84 -6.67 0.70 7.31
C GLY A 84 -6.63 1.73 6.20
N PHE A 85 -5.47 2.32 5.91
CA PHE A 85 -5.25 3.21 4.78
C PHE A 85 -3.99 2.74 4.05
N PHE A 86 -4.08 2.50 2.75
CA PHE A 86 -3.04 1.82 2.00
C PHE A 86 -3.06 2.22 0.53
N HIS A 87 -1.92 2.05 -0.15
CA HIS A 87 -1.85 2.17 -1.61
C HIS A 87 -2.51 0.94 -2.24
N ALA A 88 -3.65 1.14 -2.91
CA ALA A 88 -4.47 0.06 -3.45
C ALA A 88 -3.99 -0.43 -4.83
N ASP A 89 -3.01 0.24 -5.44
CA ASP A 89 -2.41 -0.12 -6.73
C ASP A 89 -0.88 -0.09 -6.66
N MET A 90 -0.28 -1.02 -5.91
CA MET A 90 1.18 -1.14 -5.76
C MET A 90 1.90 -1.66 -7.01
N HIS A 91 1.56 -1.11 -8.18
CA HIS A 91 2.21 -1.41 -9.43
C HIS A 91 3.71 -1.02 -9.36
N PRO A 92 4.65 -1.87 -9.79
CA PRO A 92 6.09 -1.58 -9.70
C PRO A 92 6.54 -0.30 -10.43
N GLY A 93 5.76 0.19 -11.40
CA GLY A 93 6.03 1.47 -12.08
C GLY A 93 5.89 2.70 -11.18
N ASN A 94 5.16 2.58 -10.07
CA ASN A 94 4.87 3.65 -9.11
C ASN A 94 5.81 3.64 -7.91
N LEU A 95 6.80 2.74 -7.93
CA LEU A 95 7.68 2.47 -6.80
C LEU A 95 9.14 2.68 -7.21
N PHE A 96 9.89 3.29 -6.31
CA PHE A 96 11.33 3.45 -6.39
C PHE A 96 11.98 2.75 -5.20
N VAL A 97 13.25 2.41 -5.35
CA VAL A 97 14.10 1.85 -4.29
C VAL A 97 15.28 2.80 -4.11
N GLU A 98 15.39 3.36 -2.92
CA GLU A 98 16.53 4.19 -2.50
C GLU A 98 17.77 3.31 -2.26
N PRO A 99 19.00 3.88 -2.26
CA PRO A 99 20.23 3.10 -2.13
C PRO A 99 20.33 2.21 -0.88
N ASP A 100 19.63 2.56 0.20
CA ASP A 100 19.55 1.79 1.45
C ASP A 100 18.53 0.63 1.40
N GLY A 101 17.77 0.51 0.30
CA GLY A 101 16.70 -0.47 0.11
C GLY A 101 15.31 0.03 0.53
N THR A 102 15.16 1.29 0.94
CA THR A 102 13.87 1.89 1.28
C THR A 102 12.99 1.97 0.03
N ILE A 103 11.74 1.52 0.17
CA ILE A 103 10.74 1.57 -0.89
C ILE A 103 10.01 2.90 -0.82
N VAL A 104 9.97 3.63 -1.93
CA VAL A 104 9.29 4.91 -2.04
C VAL A 104 8.14 4.79 -3.03
N ALA A 105 6.90 4.98 -2.58
CA ALA A 105 5.73 5.06 -3.46
C ALA A 105 5.50 6.50 -3.93
N VAL A 106 5.50 6.74 -5.24
CA VAL A 106 5.43 8.08 -5.85
C VAL A 106 4.11 8.38 -6.57
N ASP A 107 3.18 7.43 -6.58
CA ASP A 107 1.84 7.58 -7.11
C ASP A 107 0.87 6.98 -6.08
N LEU A 108 -0.15 7.74 -5.69
CA LEU A 108 -1.23 7.29 -4.80
C LEU A 108 -2.60 7.53 -5.46
N GLY A 109 -2.65 7.51 -6.80
CA GLY A 109 -3.85 7.72 -7.58
C GLY A 109 -5.00 6.79 -7.18
N ILE A 110 -4.66 5.60 -6.64
CA ILE A 110 -5.61 4.71 -5.97
C ILE A 110 -5.13 4.40 -4.55
N ALA A 111 -5.78 5.05 -3.58
CA ALA A 111 -5.66 4.76 -2.16
C ALA A 111 -6.93 4.08 -1.63
N GLY A 112 -6.77 3.04 -0.83
CA GLY A 112 -7.84 2.25 -0.24
C GLY A 112 -8.06 2.57 1.23
N ARG A 113 -9.30 2.38 1.70
CA ARG A 113 -9.65 2.44 3.12
C ARG A 113 -10.39 1.20 3.57
N LEU A 114 -10.02 0.68 4.74
CA LEU A 114 -10.74 -0.37 5.44
C LEU A 114 -11.15 0.11 6.82
N GLY A 115 -12.43 -0.03 7.13
CA GLY A 115 -12.92 0.15 8.49
C GLY A 115 -12.42 -0.96 9.42
N LYS A 116 -12.62 -0.77 10.73
CA LYS A 116 -12.19 -1.75 11.74
C LYS A 116 -12.80 -3.14 11.51
N LYS A 117 -14.04 -3.18 11.02
CA LYS A 117 -14.75 -4.44 10.74
C LYS A 117 -14.11 -5.17 9.55
N GLU A 118 -13.85 -4.45 8.46
CA GLU A 118 -13.23 -5.01 7.26
C GLU A 118 -11.79 -5.46 7.52
N ARG A 119 -11.03 -4.67 8.29
CA ARG A 119 -9.67 -5.03 8.75
C ARG A 119 -9.67 -6.34 9.54
N ARG A 120 -10.66 -6.49 10.44
CA ARG A 120 -10.83 -7.72 11.22
C ARG A 120 -11.12 -8.92 10.33
N PHE A 121 -12.01 -8.77 9.35
CA PHE A 121 -12.29 -9.86 8.41
C PHE A 121 -11.06 -10.28 7.61
N LEU A 122 -10.31 -9.32 7.08
CA LEU A 122 -9.07 -9.62 6.36
C LEU A 122 -8.05 -10.33 7.26
N ALA A 123 -7.88 -9.86 8.49
CA ALA A 123 -6.99 -10.49 9.46
C ALA A 123 -7.41 -11.93 9.79
N GLU A 124 -8.70 -12.18 10.01
CA GLU A 124 -9.22 -13.52 10.31
C GLU A 124 -9.11 -14.47 9.12
N ILE A 125 -9.33 -13.99 7.89
CA ILE A 125 -9.11 -14.78 6.67
C ILE A 125 -7.63 -15.19 6.55
N LEU A 126 -6.70 -14.23 6.67
CA LEU A 126 -5.27 -14.50 6.59
C LEU A 126 -4.80 -15.45 7.68
N TYR A 127 -5.24 -15.24 8.93
CA TYR A 127 -4.93 -16.11 10.04
C TYR A 127 -5.47 -17.53 9.82
N GLY A 128 -6.71 -17.66 9.36
CA GLY A 128 -7.33 -18.94 9.05
C GLY A 128 -6.55 -19.73 8.00
N PHE A 129 -6.01 -19.08 6.96
CA PHE A 129 -5.13 -19.74 6.00
C PHE A 129 -3.80 -20.22 6.62
N ILE A 130 -3.20 -19.42 7.51
CA ILE A 130 -1.94 -19.77 8.20
C ILE A 130 -2.13 -21.01 9.09
N VAL A 131 -3.21 -21.06 9.87
CA VAL A 131 -3.51 -22.19 10.76
C VAL A 131 -4.26 -23.33 10.06
N ARG A 132 -4.55 -23.18 8.76
CA ARG A 132 -5.32 -24.14 7.94
C ARG A 132 -6.75 -24.41 8.45
N ASP A 133 -7.35 -23.42 9.11
CA ASP A 133 -8.76 -23.45 9.51
C ASP A 133 -9.64 -22.94 8.37
N TYR A 134 -9.78 -23.78 7.34
CA TYR A 134 -10.57 -23.43 6.15
C TYR A 134 -12.06 -23.24 6.46
N ARG A 135 -12.56 -23.85 7.53
CA ARG A 135 -13.95 -23.66 7.97
C ARG A 135 -14.14 -22.24 8.48
N ARG A 136 -13.26 -21.76 9.36
CA ARG A 136 -13.34 -20.37 9.85
C ARG A 136 -13.19 -19.38 8.70
N VAL A 137 -12.28 -19.65 7.76
CA VAL A 137 -12.15 -18.81 6.55
C VAL A 137 -13.48 -18.71 5.81
N ALA A 138 -14.16 -19.83 5.55
CA ALA A 138 -15.45 -19.83 4.87
C ALA A 138 -16.51 -19.03 5.66
N GLU A 139 -16.64 -19.24 6.97
CA GLU A 139 -17.56 -18.50 7.84
C GLU A 139 -17.32 -16.98 7.76
N VAL A 140 -16.05 -16.53 7.80
CA VAL A 140 -15.71 -15.10 7.69
C VAL A 140 -16.09 -14.53 6.33
N HIS A 141 -16.00 -15.32 5.24
CA HIS A 141 -16.46 -14.86 3.91
C HIS A 141 -17.98 -14.60 3.88
N PHE A 142 -18.78 -15.39 4.62
CA PHE A 142 -20.21 -15.11 4.79
C PHE A 142 -20.46 -13.92 5.72
N GLU A 143 -19.72 -13.79 6.82
CA GLU A 143 -19.81 -12.65 7.75
C GLU A 143 -19.45 -11.31 7.07
N ALA A 144 -18.44 -11.33 6.19
CA ALA A 144 -18.01 -10.21 5.38
C ALA A 144 -18.97 -9.88 4.23
N GLY A 145 -19.90 -10.79 3.90
CA GLY A 145 -20.83 -10.63 2.79
C GLY A 145 -20.19 -10.84 1.41
N TYR A 146 -19.01 -11.45 1.34
CA TYR A 146 -18.36 -11.81 0.07
C TYR A 146 -19.07 -12.96 -0.63
N VAL A 147 -19.80 -13.79 0.12
CA VAL A 147 -20.60 -14.91 -0.40
C VAL A 147 -22.07 -14.73 0.03
N PRO A 148 -23.04 -14.92 -0.88
CA PRO A 148 -24.46 -14.90 -0.54
C PRO A 148 -24.80 -15.97 0.50
N ARG A 149 -25.67 -15.64 1.47
CA ARG A 149 -26.09 -16.52 2.58
C ARG A 149 -26.78 -17.84 2.18
N GLN A 150 -27.03 -18.07 0.89
CA GLN A 150 -27.80 -19.22 0.38
C GLN A 150 -26.92 -20.39 -0.09
N HIS A 151 -25.64 -20.42 0.29
CA HIS A 151 -24.72 -21.51 -0.01
C HIS A 151 -24.20 -22.17 1.28
N ASN A 152 -23.97 -23.48 1.24
CA ASN A 152 -23.46 -24.23 2.39
C ASN A 152 -21.98 -23.89 2.66
N VAL A 153 -21.61 -23.91 3.95
CA VAL A 153 -20.24 -23.79 4.46
C VAL A 153 -19.53 -25.15 4.42
#